data_AF-A0A382LVJ9-F1
#
_entry.id   AF-A0A382LVJ9-F1
#
_cell.length_a   1.000
_cell.length_b   1.000
_cell.length_c   1.000
_cell.angle_alpha   90.00
_cell.angle_beta   90.00
_cell.angle_gamma   90.00
#
_symmetry.space_group_name_H-M   'P 1'
#
loop_
_entity.id
_entity.type
_entity.pdbx_description
1 polymer ?
#
loop_
_entity_poly.entity_id
_entity_poly.type
_entity_poly.pdbx_seq_one_letter_code
_entity_poly.pdbx_strand_id
1 'polypeptide(L)'
;MDMGGFKIYYREPILGGNRQSFHKTSTMLNAVAEFNTLEATSGFDTPLRIERYDTFGNHTDTWTMDGRYDVPRAKNGHPGEPYRRRNRRNQRWSR
;
A
#
# COMPACT_ATOMS: atom_id res chain seq x y z
N MET A 1 -0.48 21.40 4.83
CA MET A 1 -1.89 21.00 4.79
C MET A 1 -1.97 19.57 5.30
N ASP A 2 -2.79 19.28 6.31
CA ASP A 2 -2.93 17.93 6.87
C ASP A 2 -3.66 17.06 5.82
N MET A 3 -2.94 16.08 5.27
CA MET A 3 -3.37 15.29 4.12
C MET A 3 -4.02 13.95 4.53
N GLY A 4 -4.35 13.82 5.82
CA GLY A 4 -4.85 12.61 6.46
C GLY A 4 -3.71 11.68 6.89
N GLY A 5 -3.83 10.38 6.60
CA GLY A 5 -2.83 9.39 7.02
C GLY A 5 -2.87 8.10 6.23
N PHE A 6 -1.96 7.19 6.59
CA PHE A 6 -1.74 5.94 5.87
C PHE A 6 -1.98 4.74 6.76
N LYS A 7 -2.81 3.79 6.30
CA LYS A 7 -2.90 2.45 6.89
C LYS A 7 -1.97 1.51 6.14
N ILE A 8 -1.09 0.84 6.86
CA ILE A 8 -0.20 -0.19 6.31
C ILE A 8 -0.62 -1.54 6.87
N TYR A 9 -1.08 -2.40 5.98
CA TYR A 9 -1.45 -3.78 6.24
C TYR A 9 -0.26 -4.69 5.96
N TYR A 10 0.06 -5.57 6.90
CA TYR A 10 1.22 -6.46 6.84
C TYR A 10 0.94 -7.81 7.49
N ARG A 11 1.76 -8.82 7.21
CA ARG A 11 1.73 -10.10 7.92
C ARG A 11 2.85 -10.15 8.95
N GLU A 12 2.48 -10.36 10.21
CA GLU A 12 3.43 -10.59 11.30
C GLU A 12 3.85 -12.07 11.32
N PRO A 13 5.15 -12.39 11.21
CA PRO A 13 5.61 -13.78 11.04
C PRO A 13 5.71 -14.56 12.33
N ILE A 14 5.86 -13.91 13.50
CA ILE A 14 6.09 -14.59 14.78
C ILE A 14 4.81 -15.22 15.32
N LEU A 15 3.72 -14.43 15.39
CA LEU A 15 2.44 -14.88 15.93
C LEU A 15 1.46 -15.29 14.83
N GLY A 16 1.79 -15.02 13.57
CA GLY A 16 0.92 -15.25 12.42
C GLY A 16 -0.29 -14.30 12.43
N GLY A 17 -0.60 -13.72 11.28
CA GLY A 17 -1.85 -12.97 11.11
C GLY A 17 -1.68 -11.64 10.38
N ASN A 18 -2.82 -11.14 9.89
CA ASN A 18 -2.88 -9.84 9.25
C ASN A 18 -2.95 -8.75 10.33
N ARG A 19 -1.97 -7.86 10.32
CA ARG A 19 -1.88 -6.70 11.20
C ARG A 19 -2.06 -5.43 10.38
N GLN A 20 -2.35 -4.33 11.08
CA GLN A 20 -2.38 -3.00 10.50
C GLN A 20 -1.69 -2.01 11.42
N SER A 21 -1.05 -1.01 10.83
CA SER A 21 -0.51 0.17 11.53
C SER A 21 -1.02 1.44 10.85
N PHE A 22 -1.16 2.52 11.61
CA PHE A 22 -1.59 3.82 11.09
C PHE A 22 -0.50 4.86 11.31
N HIS A 23 -0.15 5.59 10.24
CA HIS A 23 0.94 6.56 10.23
C HIS A 23 0.42 7.91 9.73
N LYS A 24 0.65 8.96 10.51
CA LYS A 24 0.23 10.32 10.16
C LYS A 24 1.40 11.08 9.56
N THR A 25 1.63 10.87 8.28
CA THR A 25 2.73 11.48 7.53
C THR A 25 2.24 12.23 6.29
N SER A 26 3.12 13.03 5.69
CA SER A 26 2.81 13.79 4.48
C SER A 26 2.83 12.94 3.20
N THR A 27 3.59 11.84 3.17
CA THR A 27 3.75 11.02 1.97
C THR A 27 3.74 9.54 2.31
N MET A 28 3.34 8.71 1.35
CA MET A 28 3.33 7.26 1.51
C MET A 28 4.73 6.70 1.82
N LEU A 29 5.78 7.25 1.22
CA LEU A 29 7.15 6.81 1.49
C LEU A 29 7.61 7.16 2.91
N ASN A 30 7.19 8.31 3.46
CA ASN A 30 7.46 8.63 4.85
C ASN A 30 6.74 7.66 5.80
N ALA A 31 5.50 7.27 5.49
CA ALA A 31 4.80 6.25 6.27
C ALA A 31 5.52 4.89 6.24
N VAL A 32 6.03 4.47 5.08
CA VAL A 32 6.84 3.24 4.96
C VAL A 32 8.15 3.37 5.74
N ALA A 33 8.82 4.53 5.70
CA ALA A 33 10.02 4.77 6.48
C ALA A 33 9.75 4.64 7.99
N GLU A 34 8.70 5.29 8.50
CA GLU A 34 8.29 5.16 9.91
C GLU A 34 8.00 3.70 10.27
N PHE A 35 7.19 3.01 9.46
CA PHE A 35 6.91 1.57 9.63
C PHE A 35 8.19 0.71 9.68
N ASN A 36 9.20 1.03 8.89
CA ASN A 36 10.46 0.29 8.87
C ASN A 36 11.33 0.52 10.12
N THR A 37 11.15 1.67 10.79
CA THR A 37 11.93 2.05 11.98
C THR A 37 11.35 1.53 13.30
N LEU A 38 10.06 1.16 13.33
CA LEU A 38 9.41 0.68 14.55
C LEU A 38 9.87 -0.73 14.90
N GLU A 39 10.27 -0.95 16.16
CA GLU A 39 10.72 -2.25 16.67
C GLU A 39 9.68 -3.35 16.43
N ALA A 40 8.41 -3.06 16.75
CA ALA A 40 7.28 -3.98 16.58
C ALA A 40 7.02 -4.42 15.13
N THR A 41 7.52 -3.67 14.15
CA THR A 41 7.38 -3.97 12.73
C THR A 41 8.73 -4.10 12.05
N SER A 42 9.79 -4.40 12.82
CA SER A 42 11.14 -4.66 12.34
C SER A 42 11.48 -6.16 12.38
N GLY A 43 12.58 -6.57 11.74
CA GLY A 43 13.11 -7.95 11.87
C GLY A 43 12.48 -9.02 10.97
N PHE A 44 11.62 -8.64 10.04
CA PHE A 44 11.04 -9.58 9.05
C PHE A 44 10.81 -8.96 7.68
N ASP A 45 10.64 -9.76 6.63
CA ASP A 45 10.18 -9.29 5.33
C ASP A 45 8.75 -9.77 5.06
N THR A 46 7.91 -8.88 4.53
CA THR A 46 6.48 -9.14 4.38
C THR A 46 5.89 -8.24 3.29
N PRO A 47 4.93 -8.75 2.49
CA PRO A 47 4.21 -7.90 1.55
C PRO A 47 3.39 -6.86 2.29
N LEU A 48 3.35 -5.65 1.74
CA LEU A 48 2.62 -4.51 2.30
C LEU A 48 1.47 -4.11 1.38
N ARG A 49 0.32 -3.78 1.97
CA ARG A 49 -0.73 -3.00 1.31
C ARG A 49 -0.89 -1.69 2.06
N ILE A 50 -0.85 -0.58 1.34
CA ILE A 50 -0.86 0.75 1.92
C ILE A 50 -2.08 1.49 1.39
N GLU A 51 -2.90 2.04 2.28
CA GLU A 51 -4.08 2.82 1.92
C GLU A 51 -3.97 4.22 2.50
N ARG A 52 -4.22 5.23 1.68
CA ARG A 52 -4.31 6.62 2.14
C ARG A 52 -5.75 6.98 2.45
N TYR A 53 -5.93 7.64 3.58
CA TYR A 53 -7.17 8.25 4.00
C TYR A 53 -6.97 9.75 4.12
N ASP A 54 -7.93 10.54 3.64
CA ASP A 54 -7.96 11.98 3.88
C ASP A 54 -8.39 12.29 5.33
N THR A 55 -8.40 13.58 5.69
CA THR A 55 -8.79 14.05 7.03
C THR A 55 -10.27 13.76 7.37
N PHE A 56 -11.11 13.51 6.38
CA PHE A 56 -12.51 13.14 6.54
C PHE A 56 -12.73 11.63 6.62
N GLY A 57 -11.65 10.84 6.51
CA GLY A 57 -11.70 9.38 6.53
C GLY A 57 -12.06 8.74 5.20
N ASN A 58 -12.04 9.48 4.09
CA ASN A 58 -12.25 8.91 2.76
C ASN A 58 -10.97 8.23 2.27
N HIS A 59 -11.09 7.02 1.74
CA HIS A 59 -10.00 6.33 1.07
C HIS A 59 -9.71 6.99 -0.29
N THR A 60 -8.49 7.47 -0.50
CA THR A 60 -8.10 8.14 -1.74
C THR A 60 -7.21 7.28 -2.64
N ASP A 61 -6.25 6.54 -2.06
CA ASP A 61 -5.20 5.87 -2.82
C ASP A 61 -4.81 4.51 -2.20
N THR A 62 -4.42 3.55 -3.04
CA THR A 62 -3.88 2.25 -2.61
C THR A 62 -2.56 1.92 -3.31
N TRP A 63 -1.56 1.50 -2.55
CA TRP A 63 -0.31 0.91 -3.05
C TRP A 63 -0.09 -0.50 -2.50
N THR A 64 0.72 -1.28 -3.20
CA THR A 64 1.19 -2.60 -2.78
C THR A 64 2.69 -2.74 -2.97
N MET A 65 3.36 -3.45 -2.08
CA MET A 65 4.79 -3.81 -2.15
C MET A 65 4.93 -5.30 -1.90
N ASP A 66 5.78 -6.02 -2.65
CA ASP A 66 5.94 -7.47 -2.45
C ASP A 66 6.80 -7.78 -1.21
N GLY A 67 7.66 -6.84 -0.82
CA GLY A 67 8.45 -6.86 0.41
C GLY A 67 8.59 -5.46 1.01
N ARG A 68 9.09 -5.37 2.23
CA ARG A 68 9.18 -4.11 3.00
C ARG A 68 10.04 -3.03 2.31
N TYR A 69 11.02 -3.47 1.54
CA TYR A 69 11.97 -2.61 0.83
C TYR A 69 11.75 -2.60 -0.69
N ASP A 70 10.65 -3.21 -1.17
CA ASP A 70 10.32 -3.25 -2.59
C ASP A 70 9.78 -1.90 -3.09
N VAL A 71 9.72 -1.72 -4.41
CA VAL A 71 9.18 -0.53 -5.04
C VAL A 71 7.64 -0.53 -4.91
N PRO A 72 7.04 0.53 -4.32
CA PRO A 72 5.58 0.63 -4.23
C PRO A 72 4.90 0.69 -5.60
N ARG A 73 3.83 -0.09 -5.77
CA ARG A 73 3.04 -0.15 -7.00
C ARG A 73 1.63 0.36 -6.71
N ALA A 74 1.22 1.43 -7.39
CA ALA A 74 -0.14 1.95 -7.26
C ALA A 74 -1.14 0.95 -7.86
N LYS A 75 -2.17 0.59 -7.09
CA LYS A 75 -3.20 -0.38 -7.53
C LYS A 75 -4.32 0.30 -8.33
N ASN A 76 -4.56 1.57 -8.03
CA ASN A 76 -5.42 2.45 -8.81
C ASN A 76 -4.50 3.43 -9.53
N GLY A 77 -4.77 3.72 -10.80
CA GLY A 77 -4.07 4.82 -11.49
C GLY A 77 -4.18 6.06 -10.61
N HIS A 78 -3.07 6.78 -10.46
CA HIS A 78 -2.99 8.00 -9.67
C HIS A 78 -4.18 8.94 -9.96
N PRO A 79 -4.54 9.88 -9.07
CA PRO A 79 -5.45 10.96 -9.44
C PRO A 79 -4.91 11.66 -10.70
N GLY A 80 -5.47 11.34 -11.87
CA GLY A 80 -4.97 11.77 -13.19
C GLY A 80 -4.60 10.65 -14.19
N GLU A 81 -4.48 9.39 -13.77
CA GLU A 81 -4.19 8.26 -14.67
C GLU A 81 -5.39 7.30 -14.78
N PRO A 82 -6.04 7.21 -15.96
CA PRO A 82 -7.07 6.20 -16.16
C PRO A 82 -6.44 4.81 -16.10
N TYR A 83 -6.95 3.98 -15.19
CA TYR A 83 -6.67 2.55 -15.11
C TYR A 83 -6.81 1.93 -16.51
N ARG A 84 -5.69 1.61 -17.16
CA ARG A 84 -5.71 0.78 -18.37
C ARG A 84 -6.10 -0.63 -17.95
N ARG A 85 -7.41 -0.91 -17.90
CA ARG A 85 -7.95 -2.28 -17.92
C ARG A 85 -7.34 -2.98 -19.13
N ARG A 86 -6.26 -3.73 -18.94
CA ARG A 86 -5.78 -4.67 -19.96
C ARG A 86 -6.82 -5.78 -20.00
N ASN A 87 -7.78 -5.60 -20.90
CA ASN A 87 -8.93 -6.47 -21.10
C ASN A 87 -8.41 -7.82 -21.64
N ARG A 88 -8.00 -8.72 -20.75
CA ARG A 88 -7.46 -10.07 -21.05
C ARG A 88 -8.50 -11.04 -21.65
N ARG A 89 -9.66 -10.56 -22.10
CA ARG A 89 -10.74 -11.39 -22.67
C ARG A 89 -10.68 -11.59 -24.18
N ASN A 90 -9.88 -10.82 -24.93
CA ASN A 90 -9.91 -10.88 -26.41
C ASN A 90 -8.76 -11.65 -27.07
N GLN A 91 -7.83 -12.27 -26.33
CA GLN A 91 -6.73 -13.04 -26.96
C GLN A 91 -7.06 -14.51 -27.26
N ARG A 92 -8.28 -14.97 -26.96
CA ARG A 92 -8.64 -16.40 -27.09
C ARG A 92 -9.33 -16.78 -28.40
N TRP A 93 -9.51 -15.82 -29.32
CA TRP A 93 -10.15 -16.06 -30.62
C TRP A 93 -9.39 -15.34 -31.74
N SER A 94 -8.24 -15.89 -32.10
CA SER A 94 -7.66 -15.74 -33.44
C SER A 94 -7.00 -17.08 -33.76
N ARG A 95 -7.81 -17.98 -34.33
CA ARG A 95 -7.38 -19.15 -35.09
C ARG A 95 -7.70 -18.86 -36.54
#